data_AF-A0A2T0MW51-F1
#
_entry.id   AF-A0A2T0MW51-F1
#
_cell.length_a   1.000
_cell.length_b   1.000
_cell.length_c   1.000
_cell.angle_alpha   90.00
_cell.angle_beta   90.00
_cell.angle_gamma   90.00
#
_symmetry.space_group_name_H-M   'P 1'
#
loop_
_entity.id
_entity.type
_entity.pdbx_description
1 polymer ?
#
loop_
_entity_poly.entity_id
_entity_poly.type
_entity_poly.pdbx_seq_one_letter_code
_entity_poly.pdbx_strand_id
1 'polypeptide(L)'
;MPPHSESTPESHLHDRITALTRTAGYRAHDPLIVGVQHHNTPPIFLTSGRTLAGKPLTPNTIVYTASLSKQLTAACAALLVRQDRLDTDSTLAHWMPELPAWADTVRVRHLLSHTSGLPEGIEFDDLHRTKQDHTTPGVIHALTHLDHLVGTPGTEFRYCNAGYVCLAVIIERATSHPLPDFARDHLFTPLGMTATRFWPGPSPHPPGAAPLDPHYPAPLSLGDGGVWSTAPDLIRWNQALERDELGVSTLLQTPGHLDDGTELDYAWALGIREHAGRRLYQHGGSWAGLTTRLVRLSGQRSSFVIIALDDNQDRTNTLATALIEELAG
;
A
#
# COMPACT_ATOMS: atom_id res chain seq x y z
N MET A 1 -35.44 11.55 -37.98
CA MET A 1 -34.74 11.95 -36.75
C MET A 1 -33.89 10.78 -36.33
N PRO A 2 -32.56 10.90 -36.23
CA PRO A 2 -31.76 9.86 -35.59
C PRO A 2 -32.15 9.83 -34.09
N PRO A 3 -32.21 8.66 -33.46
CA PRO A 3 -32.51 8.58 -32.03
C PRO A 3 -31.38 9.27 -31.27
N HIS A 4 -31.73 10.23 -30.42
CA HIS A 4 -30.82 10.75 -29.40
C HIS A 4 -30.41 9.57 -28.52
N SER A 5 -29.15 9.15 -28.57
CA SER A 5 -28.63 8.15 -27.63
C SER A 5 -28.59 8.80 -26.25
N GLU A 6 -29.52 8.44 -25.37
CA GLU A 6 -29.42 8.82 -23.95
C GLU A 6 -28.13 8.24 -23.38
N SER A 7 -27.31 9.10 -22.77
CA SER A 7 -26.09 8.69 -22.09
C SER A 7 -26.43 7.78 -20.90
N THR A 8 -25.75 6.64 -20.79
CA THR A 8 -25.90 5.73 -19.64
C THR A 8 -25.25 6.33 -18.38
N PRO A 9 -25.69 5.95 -17.17
CA PRO A 9 -25.03 6.37 -15.93
C PRO A 9 -23.52 6.09 -15.90
N GLU A 10 -23.10 4.97 -16.50
CA GLU A 10 -21.68 4.61 -16.66
C GLU A 10 -20.93 5.58 -17.58
N SER A 11 -21.53 5.98 -18.70
CA SER A 11 -20.94 6.98 -19.59
C SER A 11 -20.83 8.35 -18.91
N HIS A 12 -21.80 8.72 -18.07
CA HIS A 12 -21.74 9.96 -17.30
C HIS A 12 -20.60 9.94 -16.27
N LEU A 13 -20.44 8.84 -15.53
CA LEU A 13 -19.34 8.69 -14.57
C LEU A 13 -17.97 8.71 -15.27
N HIS A 14 -17.85 8.04 -16.41
CA HIS A 14 -16.62 8.08 -17.22
C HIS A 14 -16.24 9.50 -17.65
N ASP A 15 -17.20 10.27 -18.17
CA ASP A 15 -17.00 11.67 -18.58
C ASP A 15 -16.65 12.56 -17.38
N ARG A 16 -17.29 12.30 -16.22
CA ARG A 16 -16.99 13.00 -14.97
C ARG A 16 -15.56 12.77 -14.51
N ILE A 17 -15.12 11.52 -14.41
CA ILE A 17 -13.74 11.18 -14.03
C ILE A 17 -12.75 11.80 -15.03
N THR A 18 -13.05 11.77 -16.33
CA THR A 18 -12.21 12.39 -17.38
C THR A 18 -12.13 13.92 -17.25
N ALA A 19 -13.19 14.57 -16.78
CA ALA A 19 -13.14 16.00 -16.46
C ALA A 19 -12.29 16.26 -15.21
N LEU A 20 -12.42 15.43 -14.16
CA LEU A 20 -11.67 15.57 -12.92
C LEU A 20 -10.16 15.41 -13.13
N THR A 21 -9.72 14.43 -13.95
CA THR A 21 -8.29 14.27 -14.28
C THR A 21 -7.72 15.51 -14.95
N ARG A 22 -8.48 16.14 -15.87
CA ARG A 22 -8.07 17.38 -16.53
C ARG A 22 -8.01 18.57 -15.58
N THR A 23 -9.00 18.70 -14.68
CA THR A 23 -9.03 19.76 -13.67
C THR A 23 -7.88 19.63 -12.68
N ALA A 24 -7.49 18.40 -12.31
CA ALA A 24 -6.33 18.12 -11.49
C ALA A 24 -4.98 18.37 -12.21
N GLY A 25 -5.01 18.76 -13.49
CA GLY A 25 -3.82 19.16 -14.24
C GLY A 25 -3.16 18.06 -15.06
N TYR A 26 -3.79 16.89 -15.20
CA TYR A 26 -3.31 15.84 -16.11
C TYR A 26 -3.74 16.12 -17.56
N ARG A 27 -2.81 15.86 -18.48
CA ARG A 27 -2.94 15.98 -19.94
C ARG A 27 -2.85 14.59 -20.57
N ALA A 28 -3.22 14.49 -21.84
CA ALA A 28 -3.24 13.22 -22.57
C ALA A 28 -1.87 12.50 -22.68
N HIS A 29 -0.77 13.23 -22.48
CA HIS A 29 0.59 12.66 -22.50
C HIS A 29 1.12 12.32 -21.10
N ASP A 30 0.50 12.81 -20.02
CA ASP A 30 0.92 12.47 -18.67
C ASP A 30 0.64 10.98 -18.40
N PRO A 31 1.61 10.23 -17.85
CA PRO A 31 1.46 8.80 -17.59
C PRO A 31 0.59 8.56 -16.34
N LEU A 32 -0.69 8.30 -16.57
CA LEU A 32 -1.71 8.15 -15.52
C LEU A 32 -2.56 6.92 -15.76
N ILE A 33 -2.89 6.20 -14.70
CA ILE A 33 -3.94 5.19 -14.63
C ILE A 33 -4.88 5.59 -13.49
N VAL A 34 -6.17 5.66 -13.79
CA VAL A 34 -7.24 5.83 -12.79
C VAL A 34 -8.18 4.65 -12.93
N GLY A 35 -8.36 3.88 -11.85
CA GLY A 35 -9.39 2.85 -11.76
C GLY A 35 -10.45 3.30 -10.76
N VAL A 36 -11.73 3.15 -11.10
CA VAL A 36 -12.85 3.51 -10.22
C VAL A 36 -13.85 2.36 -10.18
N GLN A 37 -14.17 1.91 -8.97
CA GLN A 37 -15.33 1.08 -8.67
C GLN A 37 -16.39 1.98 -8.04
N HIS A 38 -17.61 1.96 -8.57
CA HIS A 38 -18.74 2.68 -7.99
C HIS A 38 -19.92 1.71 -7.82
N HIS A 39 -20.34 1.50 -6.57
CA HIS A 39 -21.43 0.59 -6.23
C HIS A 39 -21.24 -0.81 -6.84
N ASN A 40 -22.21 -1.29 -7.62
CA ASN A 40 -22.19 -2.62 -8.24
C ASN A 40 -21.90 -2.57 -9.75
N THR A 41 -21.45 -1.43 -10.29
CA THR A 41 -21.09 -1.34 -11.71
C THR A 41 -19.75 -2.04 -11.96
N PRO A 42 -19.46 -2.47 -13.20
CA PRO A 42 -18.11 -2.83 -13.58
C PRO A 42 -17.13 -1.68 -13.30
N PRO A 43 -15.87 -1.97 -12.91
CA PRO A 43 -14.86 -0.93 -12.76
C PRO A 43 -14.59 -0.17 -14.06
N ILE A 44 -14.43 1.14 -13.95
CA ILE A 44 -14.01 2.01 -15.06
C ILE A 44 -12.51 2.25 -14.94
N PHE A 45 -11.80 2.18 -16.06
CA PHE A 45 -10.38 2.54 -16.11
C PHE A 45 -10.12 3.62 -17.15
N LEU A 46 -9.41 4.67 -16.74
CA LEU A 46 -8.85 5.69 -17.62
C LEU A 46 -7.33 5.57 -17.63
N THR A 47 -6.73 5.68 -18.81
CA THR A 47 -5.28 5.64 -18.98
C THR A 47 -4.79 6.68 -19.96
N SER A 48 -3.64 7.28 -19.68
CA SER A 48 -2.94 8.21 -20.57
C SER A 48 -1.42 8.04 -20.47
N GLY A 49 -0.71 8.59 -21.44
CA GLY A 49 0.75 8.62 -21.45
C GLY A 49 1.44 7.26 -21.70
N ARG A 50 2.74 7.21 -21.38
CA ARG A 50 3.64 6.08 -21.69
C ARG A 50 4.58 5.80 -20.51
N THR A 51 5.00 4.55 -20.40
CA THR A 51 6.05 4.11 -19.46
C THR A 51 7.40 4.71 -19.86
N LEU A 52 8.40 4.66 -18.97
CA LEU A 52 9.78 5.08 -19.29
C LEU A 52 10.38 4.29 -20.47
N ALA A 53 9.93 3.06 -20.71
CA ALA A 53 10.30 2.27 -21.90
C ALA A 53 9.55 2.68 -23.18
N GLY A 54 8.76 3.76 -23.15
CA GLY A 54 7.98 4.25 -24.29
C GLY A 54 6.74 3.42 -24.62
N LYS A 55 6.37 2.40 -23.83
CA LYS A 55 5.14 1.62 -24.06
C LYS A 55 3.91 2.39 -23.54
N PRO A 56 2.77 2.39 -24.25
CA PRO A 56 1.52 2.96 -23.73
C PRO A 56 1.15 2.40 -22.37
N LEU A 57 0.67 3.27 -21.46
CA LEU A 57 0.06 2.81 -20.22
C LEU A 57 -1.29 2.16 -20.54
N THR A 58 -1.56 1.05 -19.86
CA THR A 58 -2.84 0.35 -19.90
C THR A 58 -3.25 0.03 -18.45
N PRO A 59 -4.53 -0.29 -18.19
CA PRO A 59 -4.94 -0.68 -16.83
C PRO A 59 -4.13 -1.88 -16.29
N ASN A 60 -3.67 -2.75 -17.20
CA ASN A 60 -2.90 -3.96 -16.91
C ASN A 60 -1.38 -3.73 -16.86
N THR A 61 -0.91 -2.48 -16.97
CA THR A 61 0.50 -2.18 -16.80
C THR A 61 0.90 -2.48 -15.35
N ILE A 62 1.82 -3.43 -15.17
CA ILE A 62 2.36 -3.78 -13.86
C ILE A 62 3.30 -2.65 -13.41
N VAL A 63 3.02 -2.05 -12.27
CA VAL A 63 3.80 -0.95 -11.69
C VAL A 63 4.24 -1.29 -10.28
N TYR A 64 5.34 -0.68 -9.85
CA TYR A 64 5.70 -0.67 -8.43
C TYR A 64 4.64 0.14 -7.66
N THR A 65 4.36 -0.23 -6.42
CA THR A 65 3.30 0.42 -5.61
C THR A 65 3.84 1.10 -4.35
N ALA A 66 5.17 1.07 -4.14
CA ALA A 66 5.83 1.68 -3.00
C ALA A 66 5.14 1.32 -1.67
N SER A 67 4.88 2.31 -0.81
CA SER A 67 4.30 2.10 0.53
C SER A 67 2.89 1.50 0.53
N LEU A 68 2.18 1.41 -0.61
CA LEU A 68 0.93 0.67 -0.67
C LEU A 68 1.12 -0.82 -0.29
N SER A 69 2.33 -1.35 -0.50
CA SER A 69 2.77 -2.69 -0.10
C SER A 69 2.42 -3.03 1.35
N LYS A 70 2.44 -2.04 2.24
CA LYS A 70 2.16 -2.21 3.67
C LYS A 70 0.77 -2.76 3.94
N GLN A 71 -0.25 -2.38 3.16
CA GLN A 71 -1.59 -2.95 3.30
C GLN A 71 -1.60 -4.46 3.08
N LEU A 72 -0.83 -4.95 2.10
CA LEU A 72 -0.76 -6.36 1.75
C LEU A 72 0.05 -7.14 2.79
N THR A 73 1.11 -6.53 3.33
CA THR A 73 1.88 -7.08 4.47
C THR A 73 1.01 -7.17 5.73
N ALA A 74 0.28 -6.11 6.06
CA ALA A 74 -0.67 -6.10 7.16
C ALA A 74 -1.77 -7.16 7.01
N ALA A 75 -2.26 -7.38 5.78
CA ALA A 75 -3.23 -8.44 5.50
C ALA A 75 -2.66 -9.84 5.75
N CYS A 76 -1.39 -10.06 5.39
CA CYS A 76 -0.69 -11.31 5.72
C CYS A 76 -0.57 -11.51 7.23
N ALA A 77 -0.21 -10.47 7.99
CA ALA A 77 -0.18 -10.52 9.44
C ALA A 77 -1.59 -10.81 10.03
N ALA A 78 -2.63 -10.17 9.51
CA ALA A 78 -4.01 -10.41 9.93
C ALA A 78 -4.48 -11.85 9.67
N LEU A 79 -4.08 -12.45 8.55
CA LEU A 79 -4.33 -13.87 8.28
C LEU A 79 -3.69 -14.77 9.34
N LEU A 80 -2.47 -14.46 9.78
CA LEU A 80 -1.79 -15.22 10.83
C LEU A 80 -2.43 -15.04 12.20
N VAL A 81 -2.88 -13.83 12.52
CA VAL A 81 -3.65 -13.56 13.75
C VAL A 81 -4.93 -14.40 13.78
N ARG A 82 -5.67 -14.45 12.66
CA ARG A 82 -6.86 -15.31 12.55
C ARG A 82 -6.59 -16.80 12.63
N GLN A 83 -5.37 -17.22 12.36
CA GLN A 83 -4.93 -18.61 12.45
C GLN A 83 -4.34 -18.95 13.82
N ASP A 84 -4.39 -18.01 14.79
CA ASP A 84 -3.73 -18.12 16.10
C ASP A 84 -2.20 -18.36 15.99
N ARG A 85 -1.59 -17.89 14.89
CA ARG A 85 -0.15 -18.05 14.60
C ARG A 85 0.67 -16.78 14.84
N LEU A 86 -0.01 -15.67 15.12
CA LEU A 86 0.62 -14.40 15.45
C LEU A 86 -0.18 -13.75 16.56
N ASP A 87 0.46 -13.53 17.70
CA ASP A 87 -0.08 -12.68 18.76
C ASP A 87 0.44 -11.25 18.56
N THR A 88 -0.48 -10.28 18.42
CA THR A 88 -0.09 -8.87 18.27
C THR A 88 0.55 -8.28 19.53
N ASP A 89 0.37 -8.92 20.68
CA ASP A 89 1.02 -8.58 21.94
C ASP A 89 2.43 -9.17 22.08
N SER A 90 2.82 -10.13 21.24
CA SER A 90 4.18 -10.69 21.30
C SER A 90 5.23 -9.64 20.99
N THR A 91 6.39 -9.76 21.65
CA THR A 91 7.51 -8.82 21.52
C THR A 91 8.33 -9.12 20.27
N LEU A 92 9.09 -8.14 19.79
CA LEU A 92 10.06 -8.37 18.72
C LEU A 92 11.11 -9.38 19.15
N ALA A 93 11.55 -9.39 20.41
CA ALA A 93 12.52 -10.35 20.92
C ALA A 93 12.03 -11.81 20.81
N HIS A 94 10.72 -12.06 20.92
CA HIS A 94 10.16 -13.39 20.70
C HIS A 94 10.41 -13.89 19.26
N TRP A 95 10.20 -13.01 18.29
CA TRP A 95 10.34 -13.34 16.88
C TRP A 95 11.77 -13.20 16.37
N MET A 96 12.55 -12.27 16.92
CA MET A 96 13.88 -11.84 16.49
C MET A 96 14.81 -11.68 17.71
N PRO A 97 15.21 -12.79 18.35
CA PRO A 97 16.05 -12.76 19.56
C PRO A 97 17.47 -12.25 19.31
N GLU A 98 17.88 -12.08 18.04
CA GLU A 98 19.14 -11.45 17.67
C GLU A 98 19.15 -9.92 17.81
N LEU A 99 17.99 -9.29 18.03
CA LEU A 99 17.89 -7.84 18.24
C LEU A 99 18.32 -7.44 19.66
N PRO A 100 18.76 -6.19 19.89
CA PRO A 100 19.15 -5.72 21.22
C PRO A 100 17.98 -5.70 22.20
N ALA A 101 18.28 -5.49 23.50
CA ALA A 101 17.31 -5.59 24.60
C ALA A 101 16.07 -4.68 24.46
N TRP A 102 16.11 -3.63 23.64
CA TRP A 102 14.92 -2.83 23.35
C TRP A 102 13.84 -3.65 22.62
N ALA A 103 14.18 -4.77 21.97
CA ALA A 103 13.22 -5.62 21.28
C ALA A 103 12.21 -6.29 22.24
N ASP A 104 12.49 -6.33 23.53
CA ASP A 104 11.57 -6.79 24.57
C ASP A 104 10.43 -5.80 24.84
N THR A 105 10.59 -4.52 24.45
CA THR A 105 9.59 -3.48 24.71
C THR A 105 8.72 -3.16 23.49
N VAL A 106 9.17 -3.52 22.28
CA VAL A 106 8.41 -3.34 21.03
C VAL A 106 7.53 -4.56 20.80
N ARG A 107 6.22 -4.34 20.59
CA ARG A 107 5.24 -5.38 20.25
C ARG A 107 4.89 -5.36 18.78
N VAL A 108 4.38 -6.48 18.27
CA VAL A 108 3.89 -6.58 16.87
C VAL A 108 2.83 -5.52 16.57
N ARG A 109 1.90 -5.23 17.49
CA ARG A 109 0.91 -4.16 17.31
C ARG A 109 1.55 -2.79 17.08
N HIS A 110 2.68 -2.51 17.73
CA HIS A 110 3.39 -1.24 17.57
C HIS A 110 3.99 -1.11 16.17
N LEU A 111 4.36 -2.22 15.52
CA LEU A 111 4.80 -2.20 14.12
C LEU A 111 3.63 -1.87 13.18
N LEU A 112 2.47 -2.51 13.40
CA LEU A 112 1.28 -2.37 12.56
C LEU A 112 0.71 -0.94 12.59
N SER A 113 0.73 -0.29 13.75
CA SER A 113 0.22 1.06 13.98
C SER A 113 1.26 2.18 13.89
N HIS A 114 2.51 1.87 13.53
CA HIS A 114 3.61 2.84 13.49
C HIS A 114 3.87 3.53 14.84
N THR A 115 3.86 2.79 15.95
CA THR A 115 4.14 3.32 17.30
C THR A 115 5.33 2.62 17.96
N SER A 116 6.25 2.08 17.17
CA SER A 116 7.34 1.24 17.68
C SER A 116 8.52 1.99 18.28
N GLY A 117 8.65 3.31 18.01
CA GLY A 117 9.83 4.08 18.37
C GLY A 117 11.09 3.71 17.56
N LEU A 118 10.96 2.90 16.50
CA LEU A 118 12.05 2.63 15.56
C LEU A 118 12.39 3.89 14.75
N PRO A 119 13.67 4.10 14.35
CA PRO A 119 14.07 5.25 13.58
C PRO A 119 13.34 5.30 12.23
N GLU A 120 12.69 6.44 11.97
CA GLU A 120 12.36 6.94 10.64
C GLU A 120 13.69 7.38 10.03
N GLY A 121 14.53 6.43 9.60
CA GLY A 121 15.96 6.74 9.57
C GLY A 121 16.95 5.64 9.17
N ILE A 122 16.54 4.38 9.01
CA ILE A 122 17.24 3.51 8.05
C ILE A 122 16.75 3.94 6.66
N GLU A 123 16.93 5.24 6.38
CA GLU A 123 16.27 5.97 5.33
C GLU A 123 16.83 5.52 3.99
N PHE A 124 15.90 5.17 3.10
CA PHE A 124 16.20 4.81 1.72
C PHE A 124 16.90 5.95 0.96
N ASP A 125 16.86 7.21 1.43
CA ASP A 125 17.56 8.33 0.78
C ASP A 125 19.09 8.23 0.87
N ASP A 126 19.64 7.44 1.80
CA ASP A 126 21.08 7.15 1.86
C ASP A 126 21.49 5.94 0.98
N LEU A 127 20.56 5.26 0.27
CA LEU A 127 20.84 4.12 -0.62
C LEU A 127 21.91 4.42 -1.67
N HIS A 128 21.86 5.62 -2.24
CA HIS A 128 22.80 6.04 -3.27
C HIS A 128 24.09 6.62 -2.69
N ARG A 129 24.09 7.02 -1.41
CA ARG A 129 25.23 7.66 -0.76
C ARG A 129 26.07 6.71 0.09
N THR A 130 25.49 5.68 0.69
CA THR A 130 26.16 4.88 1.74
C THR A 130 26.56 3.47 1.34
N LYS A 131 26.12 2.95 0.19
CA LYS A 131 26.33 1.54 -0.23
C LYS A 131 25.87 0.51 0.82
N GLN A 132 24.92 0.87 1.68
CA GLN A 132 24.39 -0.06 2.67
C GLN A 132 23.53 -1.15 1.98
N ASP A 133 23.40 -2.30 2.64
CA ASP A 133 22.51 -3.37 2.20
C ASP A 133 21.09 -3.03 2.66
N HIS A 134 20.22 -2.66 1.73
CA HIS A 134 18.82 -2.32 2.02
C HIS A 134 17.85 -3.47 1.69
N THR A 135 18.37 -4.69 1.52
CA THR A 135 17.53 -5.89 1.54
C THR A 135 16.91 -6.07 2.92
N THR A 136 15.88 -6.91 3.01
CA THR A 136 15.30 -7.28 4.32
C THR A 136 16.39 -7.75 5.31
N PRO A 137 17.32 -8.68 4.96
CA PRO A 137 18.45 -9.02 5.82
C PRO A 137 19.33 -7.84 6.23
N GLY A 138 19.64 -6.93 5.30
CA GLY A 138 20.47 -5.76 5.58
C GLY A 138 19.82 -4.77 6.55
N VAL A 139 18.50 -4.55 6.43
CA VAL A 139 17.73 -3.73 7.40
C VAL A 139 17.72 -4.38 8.77
N ILE A 140 17.48 -5.70 8.87
CA ILE A 140 17.53 -6.40 10.16
C ILE A 140 18.93 -6.33 10.76
N HIS A 141 19.99 -6.50 9.96
CA HIS A 141 21.37 -6.36 10.42
C HIS A 141 21.68 -4.95 10.94
N ALA A 142 21.16 -3.90 10.31
CA ALA A 142 21.29 -2.55 10.84
C ALA A 142 20.59 -2.40 12.21
N LEU A 143 19.41 -3.02 12.38
CA LEU A 143 18.70 -3.01 13.66
C LEU A 143 19.43 -3.78 14.77
N THR A 144 20.25 -4.79 14.46
CA THR A 144 21.08 -5.45 15.50
C THR A 144 22.15 -4.53 16.09
N HIS A 145 22.46 -3.41 15.42
CA HIS A 145 23.44 -2.41 15.85
C HIS A 145 22.77 -1.12 16.37
N LEU A 146 21.44 -1.11 16.49
CA LEU A 146 20.72 0.04 17.03
C LEU A 146 20.79 0.02 18.56
N ASP A 147 21.59 0.93 19.14
CA ASP A 147 21.81 0.97 20.59
C ASP A 147 20.52 1.32 21.38
N HIS A 148 19.68 2.20 20.82
CA HIS A 148 18.43 2.65 21.46
C HIS A 148 17.38 3.06 20.43
N LEU A 149 16.12 2.95 20.83
CA LEU A 149 14.97 3.46 20.09
C LEU A 149 14.97 5.00 20.06
N VAL A 150 14.40 5.60 19.03
CA VAL A 150 14.24 7.06 18.94
C VAL A 150 13.04 7.57 19.73
N GLY A 151 12.14 6.68 20.13
CA GLY A 151 10.97 6.98 20.96
C GLY A 151 10.59 5.80 21.84
N THR A 152 9.73 6.06 22.83
CA THR A 152 9.19 4.97 23.66
C THR A 152 8.11 4.22 22.87
N PRO A 153 8.15 2.88 22.77
CA PRO A 153 7.10 2.13 22.11
C PRO A 153 5.72 2.43 22.71
N GLY A 154 4.73 2.58 21.85
CA GLY A 154 3.34 2.82 22.23
C GLY A 154 3.01 4.27 22.61
N THR A 155 3.97 5.21 22.66
CA THR A 155 3.68 6.57 23.15
C THR A 155 3.46 7.62 22.06
N GLU A 156 3.82 7.34 20.82
CA GLU A 156 3.70 8.29 19.71
C GLU A 156 3.53 7.56 18.38
N PHE A 157 2.72 8.12 17.48
CA PHE A 157 2.70 7.70 16.07
C PHE A 157 3.89 8.29 15.32
N ARG A 158 4.71 7.42 14.73
CA ARG A 158 5.84 7.76 13.87
C ARG A 158 5.94 6.75 12.74
N TYR A 159 5.58 7.17 11.54
CA TYR A 159 5.60 6.32 10.35
C TYR A 159 7.00 5.73 10.14
N CYS A 160 7.09 4.40 10.01
CA CYS A 160 8.37 3.70 9.99
C CYS A 160 8.35 2.50 9.04
N ASN A 161 9.27 2.51 8.08
CA ASN A 161 9.46 1.42 7.13
C ASN A 161 10.08 0.18 7.78
N ALA A 162 11.10 0.35 8.63
CA ALA A 162 11.79 -0.76 9.30
C ALA A 162 10.83 -1.64 10.12
N GLY A 163 9.76 -1.05 10.68
CA GLY A 163 8.72 -1.82 11.36
C GLY A 163 7.97 -2.79 10.44
N TYR A 164 7.69 -2.40 9.19
CA TYR A 164 7.06 -3.29 8.22
C TYR A 164 8.03 -4.32 7.63
N VAL A 165 9.33 -4.01 7.59
CA VAL A 165 10.37 -5.01 7.28
C VAL A 165 10.45 -6.08 8.38
N CYS A 166 10.35 -5.68 9.65
CA CYS A 166 10.23 -6.60 10.77
C CYS A 166 8.97 -7.49 10.64
N LEU A 167 7.83 -6.93 10.23
CA LEU A 167 6.62 -7.71 9.98
C LEU A 167 6.81 -8.77 8.89
N ALA A 168 7.55 -8.47 7.81
CA ALA A 168 7.86 -9.46 6.79
C ALA A 168 8.65 -10.65 7.36
N VAL A 169 9.64 -10.39 8.23
CA VAL A 169 10.44 -11.41 8.90
C VAL A 169 9.61 -12.22 9.90
N ILE A 170 8.70 -11.56 10.63
CA ILE A 170 7.77 -12.24 11.54
C ILE A 170 6.86 -13.20 10.75
N ILE A 171 6.29 -12.75 9.62
CA ILE A 171 5.47 -13.59 8.74
C ILE A 171 6.29 -14.79 8.26
N GLU A 172 7.53 -14.58 7.82
CA GLU A 172 8.41 -15.66 7.37
C GLU A 172 8.69 -16.67 8.49
N ARG A 173 9.02 -16.20 9.71
CA ARG A 173 9.29 -17.09 10.86
C ARG A 173 8.05 -17.85 11.31
N ALA A 174 6.90 -17.17 11.38
CA ALA A 174 5.63 -17.78 11.74
C ALA A 174 5.17 -18.85 10.73
N THR A 175 5.57 -18.69 9.47
CA THR A 175 5.13 -19.54 8.36
C THR A 175 6.14 -20.57 7.91
N SER A 176 7.42 -20.35 8.20
CA SER A 176 8.55 -21.01 7.53
C SER A 176 8.52 -20.87 6.00
N HIS A 177 7.85 -19.83 5.47
CA HIS A 177 7.75 -19.53 4.05
C HIS A 177 8.08 -18.05 3.80
N PRO A 178 8.82 -17.70 2.74
CA PRO A 178 9.06 -16.30 2.40
C PRO A 178 7.75 -15.51 2.22
N LEU A 179 7.73 -14.23 2.61
CA LEU A 179 6.57 -13.35 2.44
C LEU A 179 5.98 -13.40 1.00
N PRO A 180 6.77 -13.40 -0.09
CA PRO A 180 6.22 -13.52 -1.44
C PRO A 180 5.39 -14.79 -1.67
N ASP A 181 5.84 -15.93 -1.14
CA ASP A 181 5.16 -17.21 -1.29
C ASP A 181 3.88 -17.24 -0.45
N PHE A 182 3.97 -16.82 0.81
CA PHE A 182 2.80 -16.75 1.69
C PHE A 182 1.72 -15.82 1.13
N ALA A 183 2.10 -14.63 0.64
CA ALA A 183 1.17 -13.70 0.04
C ALA A 183 0.58 -14.23 -1.28
N ARG A 184 1.38 -14.91 -2.12
CA ARG A 184 0.85 -15.56 -3.33
C ARG A 184 -0.25 -16.57 -2.98
N ASP A 185 0.01 -17.43 -2.01
CA ASP A 185 -0.83 -18.60 -1.74
C ASP A 185 -2.07 -18.25 -0.89
N HIS A 186 -1.95 -17.28 0.01
CA HIS A 186 -3.02 -16.96 0.98
C HIS A 186 -3.74 -15.62 0.72
N LEU A 187 -3.19 -14.77 -0.15
CA LEU A 187 -3.75 -13.44 -0.42
C LEU A 187 -4.05 -13.26 -1.92
N PHE A 188 -3.05 -13.34 -2.79
CA PHE A 188 -3.21 -12.98 -4.20
C PHE A 188 -3.97 -14.03 -5.01
N THR A 189 -3.61 -15.32 -4.88
CA THR A 189 -4.29 -16.41 -5.61
C THR A 189 -5.75 -16.54 -5.20
N PRO A 190 -6.12 -16.59 -3.90
CA PRO A 190 -7.53 -16.68 -3.49
C PRO A 190 -8.38 -15.51 -3.96
N LEU A 191 -7.79 -14.30 -4.06
CA LEU A 191 -8.50 -13.11 -4.56
C LEU A 191 -8.48 -12.97 -6.08
N GLY A 192 -7.74 -13.81 -6.80
CA GLY A 192 -7.57 -13.70 -8.25
C GLY A 192 -6.71 -12.50 -8.69
N MET A 193 -5.87 -11.96 -7.81
CA MET A 193 -4.95 -10.86 -8.08
C MET A 193 -3.67 -11.37 -8.79
N THR A 194 -3.85 -11.93 -9.98
CA THR A 194 -2.82 -12.71 -10.68
C THR A 194 -1.63 -11.89 -11.20
N ALA A 195 -1.78 -10.56 -11.28
CA ALA A 195 -0.70 -9.66 -11.70
C ALA A 195 0.06 -9.08 -10.49
N THR A 196 -0.40 -9.34 -9.27
CA THR A 196 0.17 -8.82 -8.03
C THR A 196 1.16 -9.79 -7.39
N ARG A 197 2.29 -9.25 -6.93
CA ARG A 197 3.33 -10.03 -6.27
C ARG A 197 4.24 -9.14 -5.43
N PHE A 198 4.74 -9.69 -4.34
CA PHE A 198 5.99 -9.19 -3.76
C PHE A 198 7.16 -9.65 -4.63
N TRP A 199 8.10 -8.75 -4.87
CA TRP A 199 9.29 -9.03 -5.67
C TRP A 199 10.53 -8.52 -4.94
N PRO A 200 11.41 -9.41 -4.45
CA PRO A 200 12.67 -9.00 -3.88
C PRO A 200 13.60 -8.51 -5.00
N GLY A 201 14.30 -7.39 -4.81
CA GLY A 201 15.23 -6.88 -5.82
C GLY A 201 14.67 -5.77 -6.70
N PRO A 202 15.41 -4.68 -6.94
CA PRO A 202 15.08 -3.73 -7.98
C PRO A 202 15.36 -4.29 -9.37
N SER A 203 16.27 -5.26 -9.50
CA SER A 203 16.71 -5.82 -10.77
C SER A 203 16.96 -7.34 -10.69
N PRO A 204 16.54 -8.13 -11.70
CA PRO A 204 15.65 -7.68 -12.78
C PRO A 204 14.29 -7.29 -12.20
N HIS A 205 13.63 -6.30 -12.81
CA HIS A 205 12.23 -6.00 -12.51
C HIS A 205 11.38 -7.25 -12.73
N PRO A 206 10.23 -7.39 -12.04
CA PRO A 206 9.31 -8.47 -12.32
C PRO A 206 8.95 -8.48 -13.82
N PRO A 207 8.83 -9.66 -14.45
CA PRO A 207 8.50 -9.77 -15.86
C PRO A 207 7.26 -8.95 -16.24
N GLY A 208 7.36 -8.17 -17.31
CA GLY A 208 6.26 -7.34 -17.83
C GLY A 208 6.02 -6.03 -17.07
N ALA A 209 6.77 -5.74 -16.01
CA ALA A 209 6.65 -4.49 -15.27
C ALA A 209 7.12 -3.27 -16.08
N ALA A 210 6.46 -2.14 -15.85
CA ALA A 210 6.95 -0.84 -16.27
C ALA A 210 8.26 -0.54 -15.51
N PRO A 211 9.35 -0.16 -16.21
CA PRO A 211 10.59 0.13 -15.53
C PRO A 211 10.47 1.40 -14.69
N LEU A 212 11.21 1.42 -13.57
CA LEU A 212 11.46 2.62 -12.79
C LEU A 212 12.65 3.39 -13.35
N ASP A 213 12.85 4.62 -12.87
CA ASP A 213 14.08 5.36 -13.16
C ASP A 213 15.28 4.54 -12.65
N PRO A 214 16.28 4.22 -13.49
CA PRO A 214 17.46 3.48 -13.05
C PRO A 214 18.28 4.21 -11.97
N HIS A 215 18.13 5.53 -11.83
CA HIS A 215 18.74 6.30 -10.74
C HIS A 215 18.00 6.14 -9.41
N TYR A 216 16.79 5.59 -9.42
CA TYR A 216 15.97 5.35 -8.24
C TYR A 216 15.31 3.96 -8.32
N PRO A 217 16.11 2.89 -8.26
CA PRO A 217 15.62 1.52 -8.27
C PRO A 217 14.63 1.26 -7.12
N ALA A 218 13.69 0.32 -7.28
CA ALA A 218 12.80 -0.06 -6.19
C ALA A 218 13.60 -0.50 -4.93
N PRO A 219 13.08 -0.24 -3.72
CA PRO A 219 13.57 -0.82 -2.49
C PRO A 219 13.85 -2.32 -2.59
N LEU A 220 14.98 -2.73 -1.99
CA LEU A 220 15.38 -4.12 -1.87
C LEU A 220 14.64 -4.85 -0.74
N SER A 221 14.09 -4.12 0.23
CA SER A 221 13.34 -4.68 1.35
C SER A 221 11.91 -5.06 0.96
N LEU A 222 11.41 -6.10 1.62
CA LEU A 222 10.02 -6.49 1.58
C LEU A 222 9.31 -6.11 2.87
N GLY A 223 7.99 -5.95 2.78
CA GLY A 223 7.11 -5.65 3.90
C GLY A 223 6.65 -4.20 3.89
N ASP A 224 7.61 -3.28 3.85
CA ASP A 224 7.36 -1.83 3.73
C ASP A 224 7.12 -1.41 2.28
N GLY A 225 7.73 -2.13 1.34
CA GLY A 225 7.65 -2.03 -0.10
C GLY A 225 7.61 -3.41 -0.77
N GLY A 226 8.04 -3.46 -2.02
CA GLY A 226 8.22 -4.70 -2.78
C GLY A 226 6.99 -5.21 -3.54
N VAL A 227 5.80 -4.62 -3.39
CA VAL A 227 4.62 -5.02 -4.17
C VAL A 227 4.61 -4.34 -5.55
N TRP A 228 4.46 -5.17 -6.57
CA TRP A 228 4.14 -4.79 -7.94
C TRP A 228 2.73 -5.26 -8.27
N SER A 229 1.92 -4.40 -8.89
CA SER A 229 0.50 -4.68 -9.12
C SER A 229 -0.03 -3.92 -10.35
N THR A 230 -1.33 -4.08 -10.63
CA THR A 230 -2.07 -3.41 -11.70
C THR A 230 -3.29 -2.70 -11.14
N ALA A 231 -3.85 -1.75 -11.87
CA ALA A 231 -5.06 -1.06 -11.41
C ALA A 231 -6.26 -2.02 -11.16
N PRO A 232 -6.54 -3.01 -12.04
CA PRO A 232 -7.57 -4.00 -11.79
C PRO A 232 -7.36 -4.82 -10.50
N ASP A 233 -6.14 -5.28 -10.24
CA ASP A 233 -5.86 -6.03 -9.01
C ASP A 233 -6.02 -5.17 -7.75
N LEU A 234 -5.63 -3.89 -7.79
CA LEU A 234 -5.80 -2.98 -6.66
C LEU A 234 -7.28 -2.61 -6.42
N ILE A 235 -8.09 -2.50 -7.48
CA ILE A 235 -9.55 -2.38 -7.35
C ILE A 235 -10.14 -3.66 -6.76
N ARG A 236 -9.66 -4.83 -7.22
CA ARG A 236 -10.08 -6.13 -6.70
C ARG A 236 -9.76 -6.29 -5.21
N TRP A 237 -8.61 -5.78 -4.77
CA TRP A 237 -8.23 -5.73 -3.35
C TRP A 237 -9.23 -4.91 -2.51
N ASN A 238 -9.59 -3.71 -2.96
CA ASN A 238 -10.62 -2.91 -2.28
C ASN A 238 -11.99 -3.61 -2.25
N GLN A 239 -12.40 -4.27 -3.33
CA GLN A 239 -13.63 -5.05 -3.35
C GLN A 239 -13.60 -6.23 -2.38
N ALA A 240 -12.45 -6.91 -2.26
CA ALA A 240 -12.25 -8.02 -1.32
C ALA A 240 -12.38 -7.54 0.13
N LEU A 241 -11.80 -6.38 0.45
CA LEU A 241 -11.92 -5.77 1.78
C LEU A 241 -13.36 -5.37 2.10
N GLU A 242 -14.07 -4.77 1.13
CA GLU A 242 -15.47 -4.38 1.32
C GLU A 242 -16.40 -5.58 1.59
N ARG A 243 -16.09 -6.73 1.00
CA ARG A 243 -16.86 -7.97 1.15
C ARG A 243 -16.32 -8.91 2.23
N ASP A 244 -15.22 -8.52 2.88
CA ASP A 244 -14.48 -9.31 3.86
C ASP A 244 -14.19 -10.75 3.38
N GLU A 245 -13.78 -10.90 2.12
CA GLU A 245 -13.64 -12.23 1.49
C GLU A 245 -12.58 -13.13 2.16
N LEU A 246 -11.61 -12.51 2.85
CA LEU A 246 -10.58 -13.20 3.61
C LEU A 246 -10.83 -13.16 5.14
N GLY A 247 -11.93 -12.57 5.60
CA GLY A 247 -12.27 -12.43 7.02
C GLY A 247 -11.31 -11.53 7.83
N VAL A 248 -10.46 -10.75 7.18
CA VAL A 248 -9.42 -9.90 7.82
C VAL A 248 -9.80 -8.41 7.83
N SER A 249 -10.89 -8.03 7.19
CA SER A 249 -11.25 -6.62 6.99
C SER A 249 -11.45 -5.89 8.32
N THR A 250 -12.10 -6.52 9.31
CA THR A 250 -12.26 -5.89 10.63
C THR A 250 -10.92 -5.58 11.26
N LEU A 251 -9.98 -6.55 11.30
CA LEU A 251 -8.64 -6.36 11.88
C LEU A 251 -7.88 -5.23 11.18
N LEU A 252 -7.90 -5.20 9.84
CA LEU A 252 -7.19 -4.18 9.08
C LEU A 252 -7.73 -2.78 9.32
N GLN A 253 -9.03 -2.65 9.54
CA GLN A 253 -9.74 -1.38 9.67
C GLN A 253 -9.87 -0.89 11.12
N THR A 254 -9.49 -1.70 12.11
CA THR A 254 -9.50 -1.31 13.52
C THR A 254 -8.43 -0.24 13.76
N PRO A 255 -8.82 0.95 14.25
CA PRO A 255 -7.87 1.99 14.62
C PRO A 255 -6.77 1.47 15.56
N GLY A 256 -5.52 1.85 15.28
CA GLY A 256 -4.43 1.69 16.22
C GLY A 256 -4.66 2.54 17.46
N HIS A 257 -4.03 2.16 18.56
CA HIS A 257 -4.08 2.90 19.82
C HIS A 257 -2.65 3.07 20.36
N LEU A 258 -2.40 4.21 21.00
CA LEU A 258 -1.27 4.37 21.90
C LEU A 258 -1.49 3.50 23.15
N ASP A 259 -0.44 3.22 23.90
CA ASP A 259 -0.51 2.38 25.11
C ASP A 259 -1.34 3.05 26.24
N ASP A 260 -1.58 4.36 26.17
CA ASP A 260 -2.49 5.09 27.06
C ASP A 260 -3.97 5.03 26.64
N GLY A 261 -4.28 4.37 25.52
CA GLY A 261 -5.62 4.24 24.97
C GLY A 261 -6.03 5.36 23.99
N THR A 262 -5.15 6.29 23.65
CA THR A 262 -5.42 7.29 22.61
C THR A 262 -5.59 6.62 21.25
N GLU A 263 -6.77 6.76 20.65
CA GLU A 263 -7.08 6.26 19.30
C GLU A 263 -6.32 7.05 18.23
N LEU A 264 -5.85 6.35 17.19
CA LEU A 264 -5.13 6.94 16.05
C LEU A 264 -6.04 7.03 14.82
N ASP A 265 -5.83 8.06 13.99
CA ASP A 265 -6.40 8.16 12.63
C ASP A 265 -5.70 7.22 11.62
N TYR A 266 -5.21 6.08 12.10
CA TYR A 266 -4.45 5.10 11.36
C TYR A 266 -4.68 3.69 11.95
N ALA A 267 -5.07 2.75 11.09
CA ALA A 267 -5.23 1.33 11.40
C ALA A 267 -4.04 0.53 10.85
N TRP A 268 -4.23 -0.74 10.46
CA TRP A 268 -3.12 -1.55 9.97
C TRP A 268 -2.85 -1.20 8.51
N ALA A 269 -1.85 -0.33 8.29
CA ALA A 269 -1.51 0.24 7.00
C ALA A 269 -2.67 0.98 6.29
N LEU A 270 -3.60 1.55 7.07
CA LEU A 270 -4.77 2.26 6.55
C LEU A 270 -4.93 3.59 7.28
N GLY A 271 -4.75 4.69 6.58
CA GLY A 271 -5.17 5.99 7.07
C GLY A 271 -6.69 6.05 7.12
N ILE A 272 -7.23 6.49 8.25
CA ILE A 272 -8.66 6.65 8.47
C ILE A 272 -9.00 8.13 8.32
N ARG A 273 -10.02 8.44 7.54
CA ARG A 273 -10.59 9.80 7.47
C ARG A 273 -12.10 9.72 7.50
N GLU A 274 -12.72 10.85 7.81
CA GLU A 274 -14.15 11.05 7.62
C GLU A 274 -14.41 12.09 6.53
N HIS A 275 -15.40 11.81 5.69
CA HIS A 275 -15.87 12.74 4.67
C HIS A 275 -17.39 12.59 4.54
N ALA A 276 -18.12 13.70 4.61
CA ALA A 276 -19.59 13.72 4.55
C ALA A 276 -20.28 12.73 5.53
N GLY A 277 -19.75 12.61 6.76
CA GLY A 277 -20.28 11.69 7.78
C GLY A 277 -20.00 10.20 7.52
N ARG A 278 -19.10 9.88 6.59
CA ARG A 278 -18.72 8.52 6.25
C ARG A 278 -17.22 8.31 6.42
N ARG A 279 -16.86 7.13 6.94
CA ARG A 279 -15.46 6.72 7.06
C ARG A 279 -14.92 6.29 5.70
N LEU A 280 -13.72 6.75 5.38
CA LEU A 280 -12.93 6.27 4.26
C LEU A 280 -11.59 5.73 4.75
N TYR A 281 -11.11 4.71 4.05
CA TYR A 281 -9.81 4.10 4.28
C TYR A 281 -8.94 4.40 3.09
N GLN A 282 -7.72 4.86 3.35
CA GLN A 282 -6.79 5.21 2.31
C GLN A 282 -5.36 4.80 2.64
N HIS A 283 -4.60 4.53 1.60
CA HIS A 283 -3.15 4.53 1.68
C HIS A 283 -2.60 4.91 0.32
N GLY A 284 -1.30 5.19 0.27
CA GLY A 284 -0.62 5.42 -0.99
C GLY A 284 0.82 4.96 -0.92
N GLY A 285 1.53 5.27 -1.98
CA GLY A 285 2.95 5.06 -2.08
C GLY A 285 3.56 6.17 -2.91
N SER A 286 4.68 6.69 -2.44
CA SER A 286 5.53 7.60 -3.21
C SER A 286 6.88 6.95 -3.40
N TRP A 287 7.40 7.07 -4.61
CA TRP A 287 8.76 6.75 -4.99
C TRP A 287 9.17 7.72 -6.10
N ALA A 288 10.46 7.87 -6.38
CA ALA A 288 10.89 8.74 -7.47
C ALA A 288 10.24 8.32 -8.80
N GLY A 289 9.59 9.27 -9.46
CA GLY A 289 8.82 9.10 -10.69
C GLY A 289 7.53 8.30 -10.53
N LEU A 290 7.00 8.13 -9.31
CA LEU A 290 5.83 7.31 -9.04
C LEU A 290 5.03 7.80 -7.82
N THR A 291 3.75 8.06 -8.03
CA THR A 291 2.77 8.27 -6.95
C THR A 291 1.58 7.33 -7.12
N THR A 292 1.19 6.65 -6.05
CA THR A 292 -0.01 5.82 -5.98
C THR A 292 -0.95 6.26 -4.85
N ARG A 293 -2.25 6.19 -5.10
CA ARG A 293 -3.31 6.36 -4.10
C ARG A 293 -4.33 5.26 -4.25
N LEU A 294 -4.73 4.66 -3.14
CA LEU A 294 -5.80 3.68 -3.08
C LEU A 294 -6.77 4.11 -1.97
N VAL A 295 -8.04 4.31 -2.33
CA VAL A 295 -9.06 4.82 -1.42
C VAL A 295 -10.31 3.97 -1.53
N ARG A 296 -10.92 3.64 -0.39
CA ARG A 296 -12.22 2.95 -0.29
C ARG A 296 -13.14 3.72 0.64
N LEU A 297 -14.35 4.01 0.16
CA LEU A 297 -15.43 4.61 0.94
C LEU A 297 -16.24 3.49 1.59
N SER A 298 -16.23 3.43 2.91
CA SER A 298 -16.85 2.34 3.66
C SER A 298 -18.37 2.29 3.45
N GLY A 299 -18.91 1.09 3.21
CA GLY A 299 -20.36 0.85 3.10
C GLY A 299 -20.99 1.34 1.80
N GLN A 300 -20.20 1.82 0.85
CA GLN A 300 -20.68 2.34 -0.44
C GLN A 300 -20.41 1.39 -1.61
N ARG A 301 -19.54 0.38 -1.41
CA ARG A 301 -18.92 -0.37 -2.51
C ARG A 301 -18.28 0.56 -3.55
N SER A 302 -17.75 1.70 -3.10
CA SER A 302 -17.09 2.70 -3.94
C SER A 302 -15.62 2.83 -3.54
N SER A 303 -14.74 2.78 -4.53
CA SER A 303 -13.30 2.87 -4.30
C SER A 303 -12.59 3.29 -5.58
N PHE A 304 -11.36 3.79 -5.45
CA PHE A 304 -10.55 4.11 -6.61
C PHE A 304 -9.07 3.87 -6.35
N VAL A 305 -8.34 3.75 -7.45
CA VAL A 305 -6.88 3.74 -7.49
C VAL A 305 -6.42 4.81 -8.47
N ILE A 306 -5.37 5.55 -8.08
CA ILE A 306 -4.61 6.44 -8.96
C ILE A 306 -3.18 5.95 -8.99
N ILE A 307 -2.61 5.78 -10.18
CA ILE A 307 -1.20 5.49 -10.42
C ILE A 307 -0.70 6.55 -11.40
N ALA A 308 0.15 7.45 -10.92
CA ALA A 308 0.83 8.45 -11.73
C ALA A 308 2.31 8.10 -11.80
N LEU A 309 2.89 8.01 -13.00
CA LEU A 309 4.34 7.81 -13.18
C LEU A 309 5.03 9.18 -13.31
N ASP A 310 4.88 10.01 -12.28
CA ASP A 310 5.49 11.33 -12.15
C ASP A 310 5.73 11.69 -10.67
N ASP A 311 6.49 12.76 -10.45
CA ASP A 311 6.85 13.26 -9.11
C ASP A 311 5.83 14.25 -8.52
N ASN A 312 4.75 14.57 -9.23
CA ASN A 312 3.82 15.60 -8.82
C ASN A 312 2.69 15.04 -7.93
N GLN A 313 3.02 14.85 -6.66
CA GLN A 313 2.08 14.37 -5.65
C GLN A 313 0.87 15.30 -5.47
N ASP A 314 1.03 16.61 -5.64
CA ASP A 314 -0.05 17.58 -5.47
C ASP A 314 -1.17 17.40 -6.50
N ARG A 315 -0.83 17.12 -7.77
CA ARG A 315 -1.83 16.74 -8.79
C ARG A 315 -2.56 15.46 -8.41
N THR A 316 -1.82 14.46 -7.92
CA THR A 316 -2.40 13.18 -7.50
C THR A 316 -3.36 13.37 -6.32
N ASN A 317 -2.97 14.19 -5.33
CA ASN A 317 -3.80 14.49 -4.16
C ASN A 317 -5.04 15.30 -4.55
N THR A 318 -4.90 16.28 -5.45
CA THR A 318 -6.03 17.06 -5.98
C THR A 318 -7.04 16.15 -6.67
N LEU A 319 -6.59 15.22 -7.51
CA LEU A 319 -7.45 14.24 -8.16
C LEU A 319 -8.12 13.30 -7.14
N ALA A 320 -7.38 12.83 -6.13
CA ALA A 320 -7.92 11.96 -5.09
C ALA A 320 -9.06 12.64 -4.31
N THR A 321 -8.88 13.90 -3.89
CA THR A 321 -9.93 14.67 -3.22
C THR A 321 -11.17 14.81 -4.10
N ALA A 322 -11.00 15.16 -5.36
CA ALA A 322 -12.12 15.32 -6.28
C ALA A 322 -12.88 14.00 -6.54
N LEU A 323 -12.18 12.86 -6.58
CA LEU A 323 -12.81 11.55 -6.69
C LEU A 323 -13.54 11.14 -5.41
N ILE A 324 -13.02 11.51 -4.23
CA ILE A 324 -13.73 11.30 -2.96
C ILE A 324 -15.05 12.06 -2.98
N GLU A 325 -15.05 13.33 -3.39
CA GLU A 325 -16.26 14.16 -3.50
C GLU A 325 -17.27 13.56 -4.49
N GLU A 326 -16.83 13.18 -5.69
CA GLU A 326 -17.69 12.59 -6.73
C GLU A 326 -18.31 11.25 -6.32
N LEU A 327 -17.59 10.42 -5.56
CA LEU A 327 -18.08 9.11 -5.11
C LEU A 327 -18.82 9.16 -3.78
N ALA A 328 -18.76 10.28 -3.05
CA ALA A 328 -19.50 10.48 -1.82
C ALA A 328 -20.88 11.09 -2.03
N GLY A 329 -21.06 11.83 -3.13
CA GLY A 329 -22.34 12.39 -3.58
C GLY A 329 -23.27 11.35 -4.18
#